data_AF-A0A1F9DS58-F1
#
_entry.id   AF-A0A1F9DS58-F1
#
_cell.length_a   1.000
_cell.length_b   1.000
_cell.length_c   1.000
_cell.angle_alpha   90.00
_cell.angle_beta   90.00
_cell.angle_gamma   90.00
#
_symmetry.space_group_name_H-M   'P 1'
#
loop_
_entity.id
_entity.type
_entity.pdbx_description
1 polymer ?
#
loop_
_entity_poly.entity_id
_entity_poly.type
_entity_poly.pdbx_seq_one_letter_code
_entity_poly.pdbx_strand_id
1 'polypeptide(L)' 'MAEEKHTDLALHDQTGALLMLNKHERKLLRELLEMTLKSKNAREWIIKKLGNEYIEIGESLLKAMGGK' A
#
# COMPACT_ATOMS: atom_id res chain seq x y z
N MET A 1 -19.37 25.26 -16.94
CA MET A 1 -17.96 24.86 -16.93
C MET A 1 -17.34 25.47 -15.69
N ALA A 2 -16.97 24.65 -14.71
CA ALA A 2 -16.28 25.11 -13.51
C ALA A 2 -15.20 24.07 -13.23
N GLU A 3 -13.94 24.48 -13.38
CA GLU A 3 -12.74 23.68 -13.10
C GLU A 3 -12.67 23.39 -11.60
N GLU A 4 -12.80 22.11 -11.23
CA GLU A 4 -12.44 21.64 -9.90
C GLU A 4 -10.91 21.57 -9.80
N LYS A 5 -10.32 22.56 -9.13
CA LYS A 5 -8.92 22.54 -8.69
C LYS A 5 -8.74 21.45 -7.63
N HIS A 6 -8.43 20.24 -8.08
CA HIS A 6 -7.93 19.18 -7.22
C HIS A 6 -6.42 19.35 -7.03
N THR A 7 -6.04 20.31 -6.18
CA THR A 7 -4.66 20.43 -5.69
C THR A 7 -4.45 19.40 -4.60
N ASP A 8 -4.02 18.20 -4.96
CA ASP A 8 -3.45 17.24 -4.01
C ASP A 8 -1.92 17.29 -4.18
N LEU A 9 -1.29 18.05 -3.29
CA LEU A 9 0.14 18.23 -3.23
C LEU A 9 0.82 16.88 -2.95
N ALA A 10 1.62 16.46 -3.93
CA ALA A 10 3.02 16.08 -3.75
C ALA A 10 3.37 15.26 -2.49
N LEU A 11 3.22 13.94 -2.60
CA LEU A 11 4.13 13.01 -1.91
C LEU A 11 5.01 12.37 -2.98
N HIS A 12 6.18 12.98 -3.10
CA HIS A 12 7.30 12.63 -3.93
C HIS A 12 7.87 11.29 -3.46
N ASP A 13 7.46 10.18 -4.08
CA ASP A 13 8.30 8.97 -4.11
C ASP A 13 7.95 8.04 -5.29
N GLN A 14 8.98 7.39 -5.84
CA GLN A 14 9.18 7.01 -7.24
C GLN A 14 8.29 5.91 -7.87
N THR A 15 7.03 5.75 -7.46
CA THR A 15 6.12 4.78 -8.09
C THR A 15 4.73 5.35 -8.29
N GLY A 16 4.53 6.05 -9.42
CA GLY A 16 3.25 6.66 -9.80
C GLY A 16 2.07 5.68 -9.94
N ALA A 17 2.29 4.36 -9.81
CA ALA A 17 1.23 3.36 -9.80
C ALA A 17 0.25 3.53 -8.61
N LEU A 18 0.73 3.95 -7.44
CA LEU A 18 -0.14 4.17 -6.28
C LEU A 18 -0.97 5.46 -6.37
N LEU A 19 -0.52 6.41 -7.21
CA LEU A 19 -1.25 7.63 -7.55
C LEU A 19 -2.44 7.35 -8.49
N MET A 20 -2.43 6.21 -9.20
CA MET A 20 -3.54 5.80 -10.08
C MET A 20 -4.71 5.16 -9.33
N LEU A 21 -4.52 4.73 -8.09
CA LEU A 21 -5.58 4.13 -7.28
C LEU A 21 -6.49 5.22 -6.72
N ASN A 22 -7.80 5.01 -6.84
CA ASN A 22 -8.77 5.87 -6.19
C ASN A 22 -8.77 5.69 -4.66
N LYS A 23 -9.46 6.59 -3.95
CA LYS A 23 -9.53 6.59 -2.48
C LYS A 23 -10.06 5.27 -1.89
N HIS A 24 -11.02 4.63 -2.55
CA HIS A 24 -11.62 3.38 -2.09
C HIS A 24 -10.69 2.18 -2.32
N GLU A 25 -10.04 2.11 -3.48
CA GLU A 25 -9.05 1.08 -3.81
C GLU A 25 -7.85 1.13 -2.87
N ARG A 26 -7.31 2.35 -2.62
CA ARG A 26 -6.21 2.54 -1.68
C ARG A 26 -6.60 2.10 -0.28
N LYS A 27 -7.82 2.43 0.17
CA LYS A 27 -8.34 1.97 1.47
C LYS A 27 -8.41 0.44 1.52
N LEU A 28 -8.99 -0.20 0.52
CA LEU A 28 -9.11 -1.66 0.47
C LEU A 28 -7.73 -2.34 0.51
N LEU A 29 -6.79 -1.90 -0.32
CA LEU A 29 -5.44 -2.47 -0.37
C LEU A 29 -4.70 -2.30 0.97
N ARG A 30 -4.85 -1.16 1.63
CA ARG A 30 -4.29 -0.95 2.96
C ARG A 30 -4.82 -1.96 3.98
N GLU A 31 -6.14 -2.13 4.06
CA GLU A 31 -6.75 -3.07 5.01
C GLU A 31 -6.33 -4.52 4.71
N LEU A 32 -6.30 -4.93 3.44
CA LEU A 32 -5.86 -6.27 3.04
C LEU A 32 -4.40 -6.52 3.37
N LEU A 33 -3.53 -5.54 3.12
CA LEU A 33 -2.11 -5.65 3.42
C LEU A 33 -1.86 -5.70 4.93
N GLU A 34 -2.55 -4.88 5.71
CA GLU A 34 -2.48 -4.89 7.17
C GLU A 34 -2.93 -6.24 7.75
N MET A 35 -4.07 -6.77 7.29
CA MET A 35 -4.55 -8.10 7.70
C MET A 35 -3.55 -9.20 7.32
N THR A 36 -2.97 -9.11 6.12
CA THR A 36 -2.00 -10.07 5.61
C THR A 36 -0.72 -10.07 6.44
N LEU A 37 -0.16 -8.91 6.74
CA LEU A 37 1.07 -8.78 7.53
C LEU A 37 0.86 -9.13 9.01
N LYS A 38 -0.36 -9.01 9.55
CA LYS A 38 -0.69 -9.47 10.92
C LYS A 38 -0.91 -10.98 11.00
N SER A 39 -1.26 -11.64 9.89
CA SER A 39 -1.51 -13.08 9.86
C SER A 39 -0.22 -13.88 9.78
N LYS A 40 0.05 -14.71 10.80
CA LYS A 40 1.22 -15.61 10.82
C LYS A 40 1.28 -16.52 9.60
N ASN A 41 0.16 -17.16 9.25
CA ASN A 41 0.10 -18.07 8.11
C ASN A 41 0.38 -17.35 6.78
N ALA A 42 -0.12 -16.12 6.64
CA ALA A 42 0.10 -15.35 5.42
C ALA A 42 1.55 -14.87 5.32
N ARG A 43 2.16 -14.41 6.42
CA ARG A 43 3.60 -14.09 6.47
C ARG A 43 4.46 -15.31 6.11
N GLU A 44 4.19 -16.47 6.70
CA GLU A 44 4.92 -17.70 6.39
C GLU A 44 4.78 -18.09 4.91
N TRP A 45 3.58 -17.91 4.35
CA TRP A 45 3.35 -18.15 2.93
C TRP A 45 4.15 -17.19 2.04
N ILE A 46 4.18 -15.89 2.36
CA ILE A 46 4.96 -14.88 1.64
C ILE A 46 6.45 -15.21 1.71
N ILE A 47 6.98 -15.49 2.90
CA ILE A 47 8.40 -15.84 3.10
C ILE A 47 8.75 -17.07 2.27
N LYS A 48 7.91 -18.12 2.30
CA LYS A 48 8.15 -19.36 1.56
C LYS A 48 8.09 -19.16 0.04
N LYS A 49 7.28 -18.22 -0.46
CA LYS A 49 7.03 -18.04 -1.88
C LYS A 49 7.87 -16.97 -2.54
N LEU A 50 8.13 -15.88 -1.84
CA LEU A 50 8.73 -14.67 -2.39
C LEU A 50 10.05 -14.31 -1.69
N GLY A 51 10.20 -14.66 -0.41
CA GLY A 51 11.37 -14.32 0.39
C GLY A 51 11.03 -13.40 1.56
N ASN A 52 11.98 -13.25 2.48
CA ASN A 52 11.80 -12.44 3.69
C ASN A 52 11.76 -10.93 3.37
N GLU A 53 12.48 -10.50 2.34
CA GLU A 53 12.51 -9.13 1.85
C GLU A 53 11.12 -8.61 1.45
N TYR A 54 10.21 -9.49 1.02
CA TYR A 54 8.84 -9.11 0.67
C TYR A 54 7.96 -8.78 1.89
N ILE A 55 8.34 -9.23 3.09
CA ILE A 55 7.70 -8.77 4.32
C ILE A 55 8.07 -7.31 4.58
N GLU A 56 9.35 -6.97 4.45
CA GLU A 56 9.86 -5.60 4.66
C GLU A 56 9.32 -4.62 3.60
N ILE A 57 9.22 -5.06 2.34
CA ILE A 57 8.56 -4.31 1.27
C ILE A 57 7.08 -4.09 1.62
N GLY A 58 6.37 -5.13 2.08
CA GLY A 58 4.98 -5.02 2.52
C GLY A 58 4.79 -4.03 3.67
N GLU A 59 5.65 -4.09 4.69
CA GLU A 59 5.62 -3.17 5.83
C GLU A 59 5.87 -1.71 5.39
N SER A 60 6.85 -1.50 4.50
CA SER A 60 7.15 -0.18 3.93
C SER A 60 5.99 0.35 3.09
N LEU A 61 5.37 -0.50 2.27
CA LEU A 61 4.20 -0.16 1.46
C LEU A 61 3.00 0.21 2.34
N LEU A 62 2.74 -0.55 3.40
CA LEU A 62 1.66 -0.26 4.34
C LEU A 62 1.86 1.11 5.01
N LYS A 63 3.09 1.42 5.43
CA LYS A 63 3.45 2.72 6.00
C LYS A 63 3.25 3.86 5.00
N ALA A 64 3.66 3.68 3.75
CA ALA A 64 3.45 4.66 2.67
C ALA A 64 1.96 4.91 2.39
N MET A 65 1.10 3.91 2.61
CA MET A 65 -0.36 4.03 2.51
C MET A 65 -1.04 4.59 3.78
N GLY A 66 -0.28 4.96 4.82
CA GLY A 66 -0.81 5.47 6.09
C GLY A 66 -1.39 4.40 7.01
N GLY A 67 -0.94 3.14 6.89
CA GLY A 67 -1.22 2.07 7.84
C GLY A 67 -0.30 2.12 9.07
N LYS A 68 -0.63 1.35 10.12
CA LYS A 68 0.14 1.21 11.36
C LYS A 68 0.63 -0.22 11.56
#